data_AF-A0A1G0F9F2-F1
#
_entry.id   AF-A0A1G0F9F2-F1
#
_cell.length_a   1.000
_cell.length_b   1.000
_cell.length_c   1.000
_cell.angle_alpha   90.00
_cell.angle_beta   90.00
_cell.angle_gamma   90.00
#
_symmetry.space_group_name_H-M   'P 1'
#
loop_
_entity.id
_entity.type
_entity.pdbx_description
1 polymer ?
#
loop_
_entity_poly.entity_id
_entity_poly.type
_entity_poly.pdbx_seq_one_letter_code
_entity_poly.pdbx_strand_id
1 'polypeptide(L)'
;MSVRSGMPADGLLIRSVWFIPALALTILVLTLLAYWPGMEAGFFLDDDSNIVMAPALHWTEITADGVRHVAEHALLPLRFVANLSFALNHYISALAPAPYHWTNLVIHLGVGAALLWVILLLQPREQSSQQRWAMMAALLAAGLFLLHPLNIQAVTYTVQRMTLLAALFSLLAVALYLSAWNRTSRAGRLWLGSASLLCWLLALFSKEIAVVLPLVIIIYEACFNAAQWRLRLSRMWQRAGGKAVIALIVTVLVAAGLMLVWQYGPALRWSETFPNRDFNGYQRVLTELRVQFFYLSLLFWPGADRLNLEHDFLLSTGLFTPWTTVLAAIGLLSILLGASWLARRQPRYGFPLLAYLALHLIESGPIDLELVFEHRMYLPMTMLAVLAANLLIDSGKRRTLALLLVAGLLVPLTIVAHQRNLVWGDPDPLRLLYDCAEKSPNKFRAQFNLGTQLGRYGRLVEAERVLVYARTLNPQHSEIYNQLGNVYLLLRRQPEAIWHYQQSVINNPANAEAQYNLAMMYESVGQIPQAIEHYRQFLEASARVYWLQETRNRVIMKLGAWGRG
;
A
#
# COMPACT_ATOMS: atom_id res chain seq x y z
N MET A 1 40.99 5.88 -53.89
CA MET A 1 40.16 4.76 -53.39
C MET A 1 39.62 5.15 -52.03
N SER A 2 38.38 5.63 -51.98
CA SER A 2 37.69 6.06 -50.75
C SER A 2 37.08 4.85 -50.05
N VAL A 3 37.53 4.54 -48.85
CA VAL A 3 36.90 3.56 -47.98
C VAL A 3 35.54 4.10 -47.54
N ARG A 4 34.46 3.60 -48.18
CA ARG A 4 33.10 3.71 -47.64
C ARG A 4 33.08 2.94 -46.33
N SER A 5 33.17 3.64 -45.21
CA SER A 5 32.83 3.08 -43.90
C SER A 5 31.35 2.71 -43.93
N GLY A 6 31.05 1.41 -44.01
CA GLY A 6 29.70 0.88 -43.86
C GLY A 6 29.13 1.34 -42.52
N MET A 7 28.13 2.22 -42.58
CA MET A 7 27.28 2.49 -41.43
C MET A 7 26.46 1.23 -41.15
N PRO A 8 26.31 0.79 -39.88
CA PRO A 8 25.47 -0.35 -39.57
C PRO A 8 24.03 -0.10 -40.03
N ALA A 9 23.43 -1.11 -40.66
CA ALA A 9 22.02 -1.16 -41.06
C ALA A 9 21.04 -1.26 -39.87
N ASP A 10 21.42 -0.69 -38.72
CA ASP A 10 20.68 -0.78 -37.46
C ASP A 10 19.44 0.14 -37.52
N GLY A 11 18.34 -0.41 -38.04
CA GLY A 11 16.98 -0.07 -37.64
C GLY A 11 16.26 0.99 -38.47
N LEU A 12 15.82 0.64 -39.69
CA LEU A 12 14.80 1.42 -40.43
C LEU A 12 13.46 1.50 -39.66
N LEU A 13 13.07 0.43 -38.95
CA LEU A 13 11.82 0.38 -38.16
C LEU A 13 11.83 1.29 -36.93
N ILE A 14 12.94 1.35 -36.18
CA ILE A 14 13.08 2.20 -34.99
C ILE A 14 13.09 3.69 -35.35
N ARG A 15 13.42 4.03 -36.61
CA ARG A 15 13.40 5.41 -37.11
C ARG A 15 12.01 5.88 -37.55
N SER A 16 11.04 4.97 -37.64
CA SER A 16 9.65 5.29 -37.99
C SER A 16 8.99 6.20 -36.95
N VAL A 17 8.25 7.21 -37.42
CA VAL A 17 7.48 8.11 -36.54
C VAL A 17 6.38 7.36 -35.78
N TRP A 18 5.91 6.22 -36.33
CA TRP A 18 4.87 5.38 -35.73
C TRP A 18 5.37 4.45 -34.63
N PHE A 19 6.69 4.27 -34.49
CA PHE A 19 7.24 3.29 -33.54
C PHE A 19 6.94 3.65 -32.08
N ILE A 20 7.14 4.92 -31.69
CA ILE A 20 6.88 5.38 -30.32
C ILE A 20 5.40 5.26 -29.95
N PRO A 21 4.43 5.74 -30.77
CA PRO A 21 3.01 5.49 -30.54
C PRO A 21 2.66 4.00 -30.46
N ALA A 22 3.20 3.17 -31.36
CA ALA A 22 2.96 1.72 -31.35
C ALA A 22 3.49 1.05 -30.07
N LEU A 23 4.68 1.45 -29.59
CA LEU A 23 5.25 0.97 -28.33
C LEU A 23 4.37 1.36 -27.15
N ALA A 24 3.93 2.62 -27.08
CA ALA A 24 3.04 3.09 -26.03
C ALA A 24 1.69 2.34 -26.04
N LEU A 25 1.11 2.13 -27.23
CA LEU A 25 -0.11 1.33 -27.39
C LEU A 25 0.10 -0.13 -26.96
N THR A 26 1.26 -0.72 -27.30
CA THR A 26 1.61 -2.08 -26.90
C THR A 26 1.67 -2.20 -25.38
N ILE A 27 2.35 -1.27 -24.69
CA ILE A 27 2.41 -1.24 -23.23
C ILE A 27 1.01 -1.09 -22.64
N LEU A 28 0.17 -0.22 -23.19
CA LEU A 28 -1.21 -0.05 -22.74
C LEU A 28 -2.00 -1.35 -22.87
N VAL A 29 -1.97 -2.00 -24.05
CA VAL A 29 -2.68 -3.27 -24.28
C VAL A 29 -2.17 -4.37 -23.34
N LEU A 30 -0.86 -4.50 -23.18
CA LEU A 30 -0.28 -5.47 -22.24
C LEU A 30 -0.72 -5.18 -20.80
N THR A 31 -0.81 -3.90 -20.41
CA THR A 31 -1.26 -3.52 -19.06
C THR A 31 -2.74 -3.90 -18.87
N LEU A 32 -3.59 -3.60 -19.85
CA LEU A 32 -4.99 -4.02 -19.81
C LEU A 32 -5.12 -5.55 -19.70
N LEU A 33 -4.35 -6.30 -20.49
CA LEU A 33 -4.35 -7.78 -20.43
C LEU A 33 -3.86 -8.31 -19.09
N ALA A 34 -2.82 -7.71 -18.49
CA ALA A 34 -2.29 -8.09 -17.18
C ALA A 34 -3.34 -7.95 -16.07
N TYR A 35 -4.14 -6.88 -16.11
CA TYR A 35 -5.09 -6.53 -15.05
C TYR A 35 -6.52 -7.01 -15.30
N TRP A 36 -6.88 -7.34 -16.54
CA TRP A 36 -8.24 -7.72 -16.92
C TRP A 36 -8.91 -8.75 -15.99
N PRO A 37 -8.26 -9.87 -15.60
CA PRO A 37 -8.91 -10.86 -14.74
C PRO A 37 -9.29 -10.32 -13.37
N GLY A 38 -8.53 -9.35 -12.84
CA GLY A 38 -8.77 -8.77 -11.52
C GLY A 38 -9.85 -7.68 -11.51
N MET A 39 -10.43 -7.32 -12.66
CA MET A 39 -11.42 -6.24 -12.74
C MET A 39 -12.79 -6.64 -12.18
N GLU A 40 -13.07 -7.93 -12.03
CA GLU A 40 -14.31 -8.45 -11.44
C GLU A 40 -14.10 -9.02 -10.02
N ALA A 41 -12.93 -8.75 -9.43
CA ALA A 41 -12.60 -9.16 -8.09
C ALA A 41 -13.63 -8.65 -7.06
N GLY A 42 -13.83 -9.42 -5.98
CA GLY A 42 -14.64 -9.00 -4.84
C GLY A 42 -13.93 -7.98 -3.95
N PHE A 43 -14.64 -7.50 -2.93
CA PHE A 43 -14.01 -6.79 -1.82
C PHE A 43 -13.38 -7.82 -0.86
N PHE A 44 -12.15 -7.57 -0.43
CA PHE A 44 -11.40 -8.46 0.46
C PHE A 44 -10.92 -7.74 1.71
N LEU A 45 -10.88 -8.44 2.85
CA LEU A 45 -10.20 -7.98 4.08
C LEU A 45 -10.53 -6.52 4.47
N ASP A 46 -9.58 -5.60 4.34
CA ASP A 46 -9.74 -4.21 4.77
C ASP A 46 -10.71 -3.43 3.88
N ASP A 47 -11.05 -3.93 2.69
CA ASP A 47 -12.12 -3.34 1.85
C ASP A 47 -13.46 -3.34 2.59
N ASP A 48 -13.73 -4.38 3.38
CA ASP A 48 -14.99 -4.51 4.12
C ASP A 48 -15.15 -3.35 5.11
N SER A 49 -14.16 -3.12 5.97
CA SER A 49 -14.25 -2.10 7.01
C SER A 49 -14.08 -0.67 6.48
N ASN A 50 -13.32 -0.48 5.41
CA ASN A 50 -13.03 0.85 4.86
C ASN A 50 -14.04 1.30 3.79
N ILE A 51 -14.78 0.39 3.15
CA ILE A 51 -15.64 0.70 2.00
C ILE A 51 -17.04 0.11 2.19
N VAL A 52 -17.14 -1.21 2.34
CA VAL A 52 -18.44 -1.92 2.31
C VAL A 52 -19.28 -1.58 3.54
N MET A 53 -18.66 -1.60 4.72
CA MET A 53 -19.28 -1.36 6.03
C MET A 53 -19.02 0.07 6.53
N ALA A 54 -18.78 1.01 5.61
CA ALA A 54 -18.46 2.40 5.91
C ALA A 54 -19.57 3.35 5.43
N PRO A 55 -20.68 3.51 6.20
CA PRO A 55 -21.81 4.36 5.82
C PRO A 55 -21.42 5.79 5.46
N ALA A 56 -20.36 6.32 6.06
CA ALA A 56 -19.85 7.66 5.78
C ALA A 56 -19.48 7.86 4.30
N LEU A 57 -19.15 6.78 3.58
CA LEU A 57 -18.77 6.80 2.17
C LEU A 57 -19.95 6.50 1.23
N HIS A 58 -21.13 6.14 1.75
CA HIS A 58 -22.25 5.69 0.93
C HIS A 58 -23.09 6.86 0.42
N TRP A 59 -22.49 7.73 -0.38
CA TRP A 59 -23.16 8.92 -0.92
C TRP A 59 -24.30 8.57 -1.88
N THR A 60 -25.45 9.19 -1.65
CA THR A 60 -26.60 9.25 -2.58
C THR A 60 -26.71 10.60 -3.28
N GLU A 61 -26.05 11.62 -2.75
CA GLU A 61 -25.96 12.98 -3.28
C GLU A 61 -24.60 13.60 -2.93
N ILE A 62 -24.17 14.60 -3.71
CA ILE A 62 -22.90 15.30 -3.49
C ILE A 62 -23.20 16.64 -2.83
N THR A 63 -23.03 16.70 -1.50
CA THR A 63 -23.31 17.90 -0.69
C THR A 63 -22.10 18.27 0.18
N ALA A 64 -22.05 19.53 0.63
CA ALA A 64 -21.00 19.99 1.55
C ALA A 64 -21.06 19.24 2.90
N ASP A 65 -22.27 18.89 3.36
CA ASP A 65 -22.48 18.09 4.56
C ASP A 65 -21.99 16.65 4.37
N GLY A 66 -22.19 16.05 3.19
CA GLY A 66 -21.63 14.74 2.85
C GLY A 66 -20.10 14.72 2.90
N VAL A 67 -19.45 15.77 2.40
CA VAL A 67 -17.98 15.95 2.48
C VAL A 67 -17.52 16.06 3.93
N ARG A 68 -18.22 16.85 4.75
CA ARG A 68 -17.93 16.99 6.19
C ARG A 68 -18.13 15.67 6.94
N HIS A 69 -19.20 14.94 6.63
CA HIS A 69 -19.51 13.66 7.24
C HIS A 69 -18.40 12.63 6.97
N VAL A 70 -17.87 12.55 5.74
CA VAL A 70 -16.69 11.73 5.41
C VAL A 70 -15.47 12.13 6.26
N ALA A 71 -15.20 13.42 6.41
CA ALA A 71 -14.06 13.90 7.17
C ALA A 71 -14.14 13.53 8.67
N GLU A 72 -15.35 13.48 9.22
CA GLU A 72 -15.59 13.25 10.65
C GLU A 72 -15.78 11.75 10.99
N HIS A 73 -16.34 10.94 10.08
CA HIS A 73 -16.84 9.60 10.41
C HIS A 73 -16.22 8.45 9.59
N ALA A 74 -15.35 8.73 8.61
CA ALA A 74 -14.63 7.67 7.94
C ALA A 74 -13.69 6.93 8.91
N LEU A 75 -13.49 5.62 8.71
CA LEU A 75 -12.64 4.79 9.58
C LEU A 75 -11.20 5.33 9.70
N LEU A 76 -10.67 5.85 8.58
CA LEU A 76 -9.35 6.47 8.50
C LEU A 76 -9.49 7.93 8.03
N PRO A 77 -9.84 8.88 8.92
CA PRO A 77 -10.18 10.25 8.55
C PRO A 77 -9.07 10.99 7.80
N LEU A 78 -7.81 10.72 8.14
CA LEU A 78 -6.65 11.37 7.53
C LEU A 78 -6.38 10.92 6.08
N ARG A 79 -7.02 9.83 5.63
CA ARG A 79 -7.02 9.39 4.23
C ARG A 79 -8.16 10.03 3.44
N PHE A 80 -8.43 11.31 3.73
CA PHE A 80 -9.57 12.07 3.24
C PHE A 80 -9.72 12.06 1.71
N VAL A 81 -8.64 12.23 0.95
CA VAL A 81 -8.69 12.25 -0.52
C VAL A 81 -9.09 10.87 -1.06
N ALA A 82 -8.60 9.80 -0.47
CA ALA A 82 -8.99 8.45 -0.83
C ALA A 82 -10.45 8.17 -0.45
N ASN A 83 -10.88 8.56 0.75
CA ASN A 83 -12.26 8.40 1.21
C ASN A 83 -13.26 9.14 0.31
N LEU A 84 -12.97 10.39 -0.08
CA LEU A 84 -13.79 11.11 -1.06
C LEU A 84 -13.83 10.40 -2.42
N SER A 85 -12.71 9.82 -2.85
CA SER A 85 -12.68 9.06 -4.11
C SER A 85 -13.55 7.78 -4.05
N PHE A 86 -13.64 7.13 -2.88
CA PHE A 86 -14.54 6.00 -2.68
C PHE A 86 -16.00 6.44 -2.59
N ALA A 87 -16.27 7.56 -1.93
CA ALA A 87 -17.62 8.11 -1.81
C ALA A 87 -18.18 8.55 -3.18
N LEU A 88 -17.35 9.17 -4.01
CA LEU A 88 -17.70 9.48 -5.39
C LEU A 88 -17.93 8.22 -6.23
N ASN A 89 -17.14 7.17 -6.02
CA ASN A 89 -17.34 5.89 -6.71
C ASN A 89 -18.65 5.22 -6.28
N HIS A 90 -18.98 5.25 -4.99
CA HIS A 90 -20.24 4.75 -4.47
C HIS A 90 -21.43 5.50 -5.06
N TYR A 91 -21.34 6.83 -5.16
CA TYR A 91 -22.38 7.64 -5.80
C TYR A 91 -22.67 7.21 -7.26
N ILE A 92 -21.63 6.79 -8.00
CA ILE A 92 -21.76 6.40 -9.41
C ILE A 92 -22.28 4.96 -9.56
N SER A 93 -21.82 4.03 -8.73
CA SER A 93 -22.02 2.58 -8.97
C SER A 93 -22.47 1.78 -7.75
N ALA A 94 -22.87 2.45 -6.66
CA ALA A 94 -23.08 1.82 -5.36
C ALA A 94 -21.90 0.89 -5.00
N LEU A 95 -22.16 -0.30 -4.43
CA LEU A 95 -21.16 -1.30 -4.08
C LEU A 95 -20.89 -2.33 -5.18
N ALA A 96 -21.11 -2.02 -6.46
CA ALA A 96 -20.67 -2.89 -7.55
C ALA A 96 -19.12 -2.91 -7.61
N PRO A 97 -18.43 -4.06 -7.46
CA PRO A 97 -16.97 -4.08 -7.34
C PRO A 97 -16.22 -3.61 -8.59
N ALA A 98 -16.67 -4.01 -9.78
CA ALA A 98 -15.91 -3.78 -11.02
C ALA A 98 -15.57 -2.29 -11.30
N PRO A 99 -16.50 -1.33 -11.17
CA PRO A 99 -16.19 0.10 -11.28
C PRO A 99 -15.08 0.59 -10.34
N TYR A 100 -14.91 -0.02 -9.16
CA TYR A 100 -13.84 0.35 -8.24
C TYR A 100 -12.47 -0.10 -8.75
N HIS A 101 -12.37 -1.32 -9.27
CA HIS A 101 -11.14 -1.85 -9.86
C HIS A 101 -10.76 -1.11 -11.14
N TRP A 102 -11.73 -0.79 -12.00
CA TRP A 102 -11.49 0.04 -13.20
C TRP A 102 -10.97 1.43 -12.83
N THR A 103 -11.53 2.07 -11.81
CA THR A 103 -11.03 3.35 -11.30
C THR A 103 -9.58 3.23 -10.82
N ASN A 104 -9.23 2.15 -10.10
CA ASN A 104 -7.85 1.89 -9.69
C ASN A 104 -6.92 1.71 -10.89
N LEU A 105 -7.32 0.96 -11.91
CA LEU A 105 -6.52 0.76 -13.12
C LEU A 105 -6.30 2.08 -13.88
N VAL A 106 -7.31 2.94 -13.97
CA VAL A 106 -7.16 4.29 -14.57
C VAL A 106 -6.15 5.13 -13.77
N ILE A 107 -6.21 5.12 -12.44
CA ILE A 107 -5.23 5.81 -11.60
C ILE A 107 -3.84 5.22 -11.81
N HIS A 108 -3.71 3.89 -11.90
CA HIS A 108 -2.44 3.19 -12.16
C HIS A 108 -1.80 3.62 -13.49
N LEU A 109 -2.59 3.69 -14.57
CA LEU A 109 -2.15 4.25 -15.85
C LEU A 109 -1.73 5.72 -15.73
N GLY A 110 -2.46 6.51 -14.93
CA GLY A 110 -2.10 7.89 -14.57
C GLY A 110 -0.74 7.98 -13.85
N VAL A 111 -0.45 7.06 -12.93
CA VAL A 111 0.86 6.95 -12.27
C VAL A 111 1.95 6.67 -13.30
N GLY A 112 1.73 5.73 -14.23
CA GLY A 112 2.66 5.45 -15.32
C GLY A 112 2.94 6.67 -16.22
N ALA A 113 1.90 7.45 -16.54
CA ALA A 113 2.04 8.69 -17.31
C ALA A 113 2.80 9.79 -16.52
N ALA A 114 2.50 9.96 -15.23
CA ALA A 114 3.22 10.90 -14.36
C ALA A 114 4.69 10.49 -14.20
N LEU A 115 4.97 9.19 -14.08
CA LEU A 115 6.32 8.64 -14.02
C LEU A 115 7.09 8.91 -15.33
N LEU A 116 6.48 8.64 -16.48
CA LEU A 116 7.04 8.98 -17.79
C LEU A 116 7.41 10.47 -17.84
N TRP A 117 6.52 11.36 -17.37
CA TRP A 117 6.77 12.79 -17.35
C TRP A 117 7.96 13.16 -16.45
N VAL A 118 8.06 12.58 -15.25
CA VAL A 118 9.21 12.77 -14.34
C VAL A 118 10.51 12.30 -15.00
N ILE A 119 10.54 11.11 -15.59
CA ILE A 119 11.74 10.56 -16.25
C ILE A 119 12.22 11.53 -17.35
N LEU A 120 11.30 12.02 -18.19
CA LEU A 120 11.62 12.95 -19.28
C LEU A 120 12.12 14.31 -18.77
N LEU A 121 11.58 14.81 -17.66
CA LEU A 121 12.04 16.07 -17.04
C LEU A 121 13.42 15.96 -16.41
N LEU A 122 13.81 14.77 -15.96
CA LEU A 122 15.15 14.50 -15.42
C LEU A 122 16.21 14.34 -16.52
N GLN A 123 15.82 14.14 -17.77
CA GLN A 123 16.77 14.01 -18.88
C GLN A 123 17.29 15.37 -19.34
N PRO A 124 18.59 15.47 -19.68
CA PRO A 124 19.13 16.68 -20.29
C PRO A 124 18.49 16.92 -21.67
N ARG A 125 18.20 18.19 -21.98
CA ARG A 125 17.67 18.62 -23.28
C ARG A 125 18.79 18.67 -24.32
N GLU A 126 19.24 17.51 -24.79
CA GLU A 126 20.24 17.38 -25.86
C GLU A 126 19.61 17.07 -27.24
N GLN A 127 20.46 16.86 -28.27
CA GLN A 127 20.10 16.74 -29.69
C GLN A 127 18.92 15.79 -30.00
N SER A 128 18.18 16.08 -31.07
CA SER A 128 16.92 15.44 -31.46
C SER A 128 16.96 13.91 -31.61
N SER A 129 18.10 13.33 -31.99
CA SER A 129 18.25 11.87 -32.14
C SER A 129 18.35 11.17 -30.79
N GLN A 130 18.99 11.78 -29.80
CA GLN A 130 19.12 11.29 -28.42
C GLN A 130 17.78 11.40 -27.67
N GLN A 131 16.96 12.38 -28.05
CA GLN A 131 15.62 12.58 -27.49
C GLN A 131 14.66 11.43 -27.82
N ARG A 132 14.73 10.85 -29.04
CA ARG A 132 13.91 9.67 -29.39
C ARG A 132 14.27 8.45 -28.54
N TRP A 133 15.58 8.22 -28.33
CA TRP A 133 16.05 7.11 -27.48
C TRP A 133 15.63 7.30 -26.02
N ALA A 134 15.76 8.53 -25.50
CA ALA A 134 15.28 8.86 -24.17
C ALA A 134 13.78 8.61 -24.00
N MET A 135 12.97 8.95 -25.00
CA MET A 135 11.53 8.66 -24.99
C MET A 135 11.24 7.15 -24.96
N MET A 136 11.92 6.36 -25.79
CA MET A 136 11.75 4.89 -25.80
C MET A 136 12.17 4.25 -24.47
N ALA A 137 13.33 4.66 -23.92
CA ALA A 137 13.80 4.18 -22.62
C ALA A 137 12.84 4.55 -21.49
N ALA A 138 12.32 5.78 -21.49
CA ALA A 138 11.34 6.24 -20.51
C ALA A 138 10.01 5.48 -20.61
N LEU A 139 9.52 5.23 -21.84
CA LEU A 139 8.34 4.41 -22.08
C LEU A 139 8.54 2.97 -21.59
N LEU A 140 9.67 2.34 -21.90
CA LEU A 140 9.95 0.99 -21.44
C LEU A 140 10.09 0.92 -19.91
N ALA A 141 10.73 1.90 -19.27
CA ALA A 141 10.81 1.96 -17.81
C ALA A 141 9.45 2.16 -17.14
N ALA A 142 8.59 3.02 -17.71
CA ALA A 142 7.21 3.16 -17.26
C ALA A 142 6.40 1.87 -17.50
N GLY A 143 6.63 1.18 -18.63
CA GLY A 143 6.03 -0.11 -18.94
C GLY A 143 6.47 -1.22 -17.98
N LEU A 144 7.76 -1.26 -17.62
CA LEU A 144 8.27 -2.17 -16.58
C LEU A 144 7.54 -1.93 -15.26
N PHE A 145 7.36 -0.65 -14.87
CA PHE A 145 6.58 -0.31 -13.68
C PHE A 145 5.13 -0.78 -13.80
N LEU A 146 4.42 -0.42 -14.87
CA LEU A 146 3.00 -0.75 -15.05
C LEU A 146 2.74 -2.27 -15.08
N LEU A 147 3.67 -3.05 -15.65
CA LEU A 147 3.49 -4.49 -15.82
C LEU A 147 4.09 -5.32 -14.68
N HIS A 148 4.80 -4.71 -13.72
CA HIS A 148 5.46 -5.47 -12.67
C HIS A 148 4.43 -6.11 -11.72
N PRO A 149 4.46 -7.44 -11.49
CA PRO A 149 3.45 -8.11 -10.66
C PRO A 149 3.35 -7.62 -9.20
N LEU A 150 4.43 -7.05 -8.64
CA LEU A 150 4.41 -6.38 -7.32
C LEU A 150 3.35 -5.28 -7.20
N ASN A 151 2.95 -4.67 -8.31
CA ASN A 151 1.93 -3.63 -8.32
C ASN A 151 0.50 -4.17 -8.24
N ILE A 152 0.29 -5.48 -8.37
CA ILE A 152 -1.07 -6.06 -8.37
C ILE A 152 -1.79 -5.78 -7.07
N GLN A 153 -1.13 -5.99 -5.93
CA GLN A 153 -1.73 -5.70 -4.65
C GLN A 153 -2.11 -4.22 -4.51
N ALA A 154 -1.40 -3.28 -5.16
CA ALA A 154 -1.78 -1.87 -5.10
C ALA A 154 -2.99 -1.53 -5.99
N VAL A 155 -3.18 -2.26 -7.10
CA VAL A 155 -4.21 -1.98 -8.10
C VAL A 155 -5.49 -2.76 -7.83
N THR A 156 -5.38 -4.07 -7.59
CA THR A 156 -6.50 -4.99 -7.48
C THR A 156 -7.10 -5.01 -6.07
N TYR A 157 -6.29 -4.78 -5.02
CA TYR A 157 -6.83 -4.61 -3.66
C TYR A 157 -7.47 -3.22 -3.53
N THR A 158 -8.79 -3.14 -3.49
CA THR A 158 -9.52 -1.89 -3.76
C THR A 158 -9.13 -0.74 -2.83
N VAL A 159 -9.05 -0.99 -1.53
CA VAL A 159 -8.66 -0.02 -0.49
C VAL A 159 -7.28 0.58 -0.75
N GLN A 160 -6.38 -0.12 -1.46
CA GLN A 160 -5.06 0.38 -1.82
C GLN A 160 -5.08 1.46 -2.90
N ARG A 161 -6.27 1.89 -3.37
CA ARG A 161 -6.45 3.19 -4.05
C ARG A 161 -5.76 4.35 -3.30
N MET A 162 -5.72 4.27 -1.98
CA MET A 162 -4.95 5.19 -1.12
C MET A 162 -3.47 5.27 -1.55
N THR A 163 -2.83 4.13 -1.81
CA THR A 163 -1.44 4.03 -2.30
C THR A 163 -1.32 4.55 -3.74
N LEU A 164 -2.28 4.23 -4.61
CA LEU A 164 -2.28 4.70 -6.01
C LEU A 164 -2.37 6.23 -6.11
N LEU A 165 -3.31 6.84 -5.37
CA LEU A 165 -3.49 8.29 -5.33
C LEU A 165 -2.28 8.98 -4.70
N ALA A 166 -1.75 8.44 -3.60
CA ALA A 166 -0.55 8.96 -2.98
C ALA A 166 0.64 8.96 -3.96
N ALA A 167 0.82 7.90 -4.75
CA ALA A 167 1.87 7.81 -5.75
C ALA A 167 1.64 8.77 -6.94
N LEU A 168 0.41 8.83 -7.48
CA LEU A 168 0.05 9.73 -8.57
C LEU A 168 0.36 11.18 -8.21
N PHE A 169 -0.18 11.64 -7.08
CA PHE A 169 0.00 13.01 -6.64
C PHE A 169 1.45 13.30 -6.21
N SER A 170 2.19 12.32 -5.69
CA SER A 170 3.62 12.48 -5.40
C SER A 170 4.45 12.68 -6.67
N LEU A 171 4.20 11.90 -7.72
CA LEU A 171 4.90 12.06 -9.00
C LEU A 171 4.51 13.36 -9.70
N LEU A 172 3.24 13.76 -9.66
CA LEU A 172 2.79 15.07 -10.18
C LEU A 172 3.44 16.22 -9.41
N ALA A 173 3.54 16.14 -8.08
CA ALA A 173 4.23 17.14 -7.29
C ALA A 173 5.71 17.28 -7.69
N VAL A 174 6.42 16.17 -7.91
CA VAL A 174 7.80 16.17 -8.41
C VAL A 174 7.87 16.73 -9.83
N ALA A 175 7.00 16.29 -10.75
CA ALA A 175 7.00 16.78 -12.13
C ALA A 175 6.73 18.29 -12.23
N LEU A 176 5.79 18.80 -11.43
CA LEU A 176 5.48 20.23 -11.36
C LEU A 176 6.63 21.03 -10.74
N TYR A 177 7.29 20.49 -9.70
CA TYR A 177 8.49 21.09 -9.12
C TYR A 177 9.62 21.22 -10.15
N LEU A 178 9.93 20.13 -10.85
CA LEU A 178 10.95 20.10 -11.92
C LEU A 178 10.55 21.02 -13.09
N SER A 179 9.27 21.10 -13.41
CA SER A 179 8.75 22.01 -14.45
C SER A 179 8.88 23.48 -14.04
N ALA A 180 8.71 23.80 -12.75
CA ALA A 180 8.90 25.16 -12.23
C ALA A 180 10.33 25.63 -12.45
N TRP A 181 11.31 24.75 -12.28
CA TRP A 181 12.73 25.07 -12.55
C TRP A 181 13.00 25.50 -13.99
N ASN A 182 12.24 24.96 -14.95
CA ASN A 182 12.38 25.29 -16.36
C ASN A 182 11.65 26.59 -16.77
N ARG A 183 10.95 27.28 -15.85
CA ARG A 183 10.25 28.53 -16.14
C ARG A 183 11.11 29.76 -15.84
N THR A 184 11.20 30.66 -16.81
CA THR A 184 11.89 31.96 -16.68
C THR A 184 11.06 33.00 -15.94
N SER A 185 9.73 32.99 -16.12
CA SER A 185 8.82 33.94 -15.46
C SER A 185 8.61 33.63 -13.98
N ARG A 186 8.61 34.66 -13.13
CA ARG A 186 8.36 34.51 -11.68
C ARG A 186 6.95 33.98 -11.40
N ALA A 187 5.95 34.51 -12.10
CA ALA A 187 4.56 34.07 -11.97
C ALA A 187 4.40 32.58 -12.31
N GLY A 188 5.00 32.13 -13.42
CA GLY A 188 4.95 30.71 -13.82
C GLY A 188 5.63 29.78 -12.81
N ARG A 189 6.77 30.22 -12.23
CA ARG A 189 7.43 29.48 -11.15
C ARG A 189 6.56 29.36 -9.89
N LEU A 190 5.94 30.46 -9.46
CA LEU A 190 5.06 30.46 -8.29
C LEU A 190 3.85 29.57 -8.52
N TRP A 191 3.20 29.66 -9.68
CA TRP A 191 2.04 28.84 -10.00
C TRP A 191 2.36 27.34 -9.99
N LEU A 192 3.44 26.92 -10.67
CA LEU A 192 3.87 25.52 -10.67
C LEU A 192 4.35 25.05 -9.28
N GLY A 193 5.01 25.92 -8.52
CA GLY A 193 5.41 25.63 -7.13
C GLY A 193 4.20 25.43 -6.20
N SER A 194 3.18 26.28 -6.32
CA SER A 194 1.92 26.13 -5.58
C SER A 194 1.15 24.89 -6.01
N ALA A 195 1.11 24.58 -7.31
CA ALA A 195 0.50 23.35 -7.81
C ALA A 195 1.23 22.10 -7.32
N SER A 196 2.57 22.13 -7.26
CA SER A 196 3.40 21.07 -6.68
C SER A 196 3.08 20.86 -5.19
N LEU A 197 2.97 21.94 -4.41
CA LEU A 197 2.59 21.88 -3.01
C LEU A 197 1.19 21.29 -2.82
N LEU A 198 0.22 21.72 -3.63
CA LEU A 198 -1.14 21.19 -3.59
C LEU A 198 -1.16 19.69 -3.90
N CYS A 199 -0.43 19.24 -4.93
CA CYS A 199 -0.31 17.82 -5.23
C CYS A 199 0.32 17.05 -4.06
N TRP A 200 1.34 17.58 -3.40
CA TRP A 200 1.91 16.92 -2.22
C TRP A 200 0.90 16.80 -1.07
N LEU A 201 0.11 17.84 -0.80
CA LEU A 201 -0.96 17.77 0.20
C LEU A 201 -2.01 16.73 -0.16
N LEU A 202 -2.43 16.67 -1.43
CA LEU A 202 -3.36 15.63 -1.91
C LEU A 202 -2.77 14.22 -1.74
N ALA A 203 -1.47 14.05 -1.97
CA ALA A 203 -0.77 12.80 -1.73
C ALA A 203 -0.78 12.42 -0.23
N LEU A 204 -0.46 13.39 0.64
CA LEU A 204 -0.43 13.20 2.10
C LEU A 204 -1.80 12.81 2.67
N PHE A 205 -2.86 13.44 2.18
CA PHE A 205 -4.24 13.10 2.55
C PHE A 205 -4.82 11.90 1.78
N SER A 206 -4.03 11.26 0.91
CA SER A 206 -4.37 9.96 0.32
C SER A 206 -3.74 8.82 1.14
N LYS A 207 -2.47 8.96 1.51
CA LYS A 207 -1.73 8.03 2.38
C LYS A 207 -0.52 8.72 3.02
N GLU A 208 -0.28 8.40 4.28
CA GLU A 208 0.77 8.96 5.13
C GLU A 208 2.20 8.83 4.56
N ILE A 209 2.45 7.86 3.67
CA ILE A 209 3.75 7.63 3.03
C ILE A 209 4.29 8.85 2.28
N ALA A 210 3.40 9.72 1.80
CA ALA A 210 3.77 10.90 1.02
C ALA A 210 4.46 11.98 1.88
N VAL A 211 4.46 11.86 3.21
CA VAL A 211 5.18 12.80 4.11
C VAL A 211 6.68 12.89 3.78
N VAL A 212 7.26 11.86 3.16
CA VAL A 212 8.69 11.81 2.80
C VAL A 212 9.01 12.55 1.50
N LEU A 213 8.02 13.00 0.73
CA LEU A 213 8.26 13.63 -0.57
C LEU A 213 9.17 14.88 -0.52
N PRO A 214 9.10 15.77 0.49
CA PRO A 214 10.04 16.88 0.62
C PRO A 214 11.49 16.40 0.74
N LEU A 215 11.74 15.25 1.38
CA LEU A 215 13.07 14.65 1.44
C LEU A 215 13.55 14.21 0.05
N VAL A 216 12.67 13.64 -0.78
CA VAL A 216 13.01 13.28 -2.17
C VAL A 216 13.41 14.53 -2.98
N ILE A 217 12.69 15.65 -2.82
CA ILE A 217 13.04 16.93 -3.46
C ILE A 217 14.38 17.46 -2.93
N ILE A 218 14.65 17.36 -1.64
CA ILE A 218 15.94 17.76 -1.04
C ILE A 218 17.08 16.90 -1.61
N ILE A 219 16.88 15.59 -1.74
CA ILE A 219 17.87 14.68 -2.35
C ILE A 219 18.10 15.08 -3.81
N TYR A 220 17.04 15.37 -4.58
CA TYR A 220 17.17 15.87 -5.95
C TYR A 220 18.02 17.15 -6.01
N GLU A 221 17.70 18.15 -5.20
CA GLU A 221 18.43 19.42 -5.17
C GLU A 221 19.89 19.24 -4.76
N ALA A 222 20.16 18.37 -3.79
CA ALA A 222 21.52 18.04 -3.37
C ALA A 222 22.32 17.30 -4.47
N CYS A 223 21.66 16.50 -5.30
CA CYS A 223 22.30 15.74 -6.38
C CYS A 223 22.58 16.61 -7.62
N PHE A 224 21.59 17.39 -8.07
CA PHE A 224 21.65 18.09 -9.37
C PHE A 224 21.98 19.58 -9.25
N ASN A 225 21.64 20.22 -8.13
CA ASN A 225 21.68 21.68 -7.99
C ASN A 225 22.55 22.16 -6.81
N ALA A 226 23.42 21.31 -6.24
CA ALA A 226 24.13 21.57 -4.97
C ALA A 226 24.73 22.99 -4.83
N ALA A 227 25.41 23.50 -5.86
CA ALA A 227 26.01 24.83 -5.84
C ALA A 227 24.96 25.96 -5.84
N GLN A 228 23.95 25.87 -6.70
CA GLN A 228 22.86 26.85 -6.80
C GLN A 228 21.97 26.81 -5.56
N TRP A 229 21.75 25.61 -5.01
CA TRP A 229 20.95 25.39 -3.82
C TRP A 229 21.62 26.00 -2.58
N ARG A 230 22.93 25.81 -2.40
CA ARG A 230 23.73 26.47 -1.34
C ARG A 230 23.62 28.00 -1.42
N LEU A 231 23.71 28.57 -2.62
CA LEU A 231 23.58 30.03 -2.84
C LEU A 231 22.15 30.54 -2.55
N ARG A 232 21.12 29.75 -2.86
CA ARG A 232 19.73 30.12 -2.55
C ARG A 232 19.45 30.04 -1.06
N LEU A 233 19.91 28.98 -0.39
CA LEU A 233 19.81 28.84 1.05
C LEU A 233 20.51 30.00 1.76
N SER A 234 21.72 30.38 1.36
CA SER A 234 22.42 31.51 1.97
C SER A 234 21.68 32.84 1.76
N ARG A 235 21.10 33.07 0.58
CA ARG A 235 20.28 34.27 0.31
C ARG A 235 18.95 34.27 1.08
N MET A 236 18.27 33.13 1.18
CA MET A 236 17.05 32.99 1.99
C MET A 236 17.37 33.22 3.47
N TRP A 237 18.48 32.65 3.94
CA TRP A 237 18.99 32.84 5.29
C TRP A 237 19.28 34.32 5.61
N GLN A 238 19.84 35.04 4.66
CA GLN A 238 20.11 36.48 4.78
C GLN A 238 18.84 37.35 4.73
N ARG A 239 17.82 36.95 3.93
CA ARG A 239 16.61 37.78 3.70
C ARG A 239 15.48 37.54 4.69
N ALA A 240 15.20 36.28 5.03
CA ALA A 240 14.11 35.92 5.94
C ALA A 240 14.55 35.96 7.41
N GLY A 241 15.86 36.19 7.66
CA GLY A 241 16.52 35.83 8.91
C GLY A 241 16.49 34.32 9.08
N GLY A 242 17.62 33.62 8.99
CA GLY A 242 17.68 32.14 8.98
C GLY A 242 16.80 31.43 10.04
N LYS A 243 16.52 32.12 11.16
CA LYS A 243 15.56 31.73 12.19
C LYS A 243 14.13 31.47 11.68
N ALA A 244 13.59 32.26 10.74
CA ALA A 244 12.22 32.08 10.23
C ALA A 244 12.07 30.87 9.29
N VAL A 245 13.11 30.60 8.49
CA VAL A 245 13.14 29.42 7.59
C VAL A 245 13.31 28.14 8.42
N ILE A 246 14.20 28.16 9.42
CA ILE A 246 14.33 27.06 10.38
C ILE A 246 13.03 26.89 11.17
N ALA A 247 12.41 27.98 11.65
CA ALA A 247 11.14 27.91 12.34
C ALA A 247 10.06 27.26 11.48
N LEU A 248 9.93 27.62 10.20
CA LEU A 248 8.94 26.99 9.31
C LEU A 248 9.21 25.50 9.09
N ILE A 249 10.46 25.12 8.80
CA ILE A 249 10.83 23.70 8.60
C ILE A 249 10.60 22.92 9.89
N VAL A 250 11.06 23.45 11.03
CA VAL A 250 10.87 22.84 12.35
C VAL A 250 9.38 22.78 12.67
N THR A 251 8.58 23.80 12.40
CA THR A 251 7.14 23.78 12.62
C THR A 251 6.45 22.75 11.74
N VAL A 252 6.82 22.60 10.47
CA VAL A 252 6.26 21.55 9.59
C VAL A 252 6.69 20.16 10.05
N LEU A 253 7.95 19.97 10.42
CA LEU A 253 8.47 18.69 10.91
C LEU A 253 7.93 18.34 12.30
N VAL A 254 7.73 19.32 13.18
CA VAL A 254 7.12 19.17 14.50
C VAL A 254 5.61 18.96 14.34
N ALA A 255 4.92 19.65 13.43
CA ALA A 255 3.52 19.38 13.17
C ALA A 255 3.31 17.99 12.55
N ALA A 256 4.16 17.58 11.61
CA ALA A 256 4.15 16.22 11.06
C ALA A 256 4.53 15.18 12.14
N GLY A 257 5.53 15.47 12.96
CA GLY A 257 5.95 14.62 14.08
C GLY A 257 4.91 14.50 15.17
N LEU A 258 4.24 15.60 15.53
CA LEU A 258 3.11 15.64 16.48
C LEU A 258 1.88 14.99 15.89
N MET A 259 1.61 15.13 14.59
CA MET A 259 0.54 14.40 13.90
C MET A 259 0.82 12.89 13.94
N LEU A 260 2.06 12.48 13.67
CA LEU A 260 2.48 11.08 13.75
C LEU A 260 2.45 10.56 15.20
N VAL A 261 2.88 11.33 16.19
CA VAL A 261 2.83 10.95 17.61
C VAL A 261 1.41 10.98 18.17
N TRP A 262 0.57 11.90 17.74
CA TRP A 262 -0.84 11.96 18.15
C TRP A 262 -1.62 10.79 17.55
N GLN A 263 -1.33 10.43 16.30
CA GLN A 263 -2.01 9.34 15.60
C GLN A 263 -1.43 7.96 15.96
N TYR A 264 -0.11 7.84 16.11
CA TYR A 264 0.58 6.56 16.28
C TYR A 264 1.39 6.46 17.58
N GLY A 265 1.40 7.47 18.46
CA GLY A 265 2.13 7.43 19.73
C GLY A 265 1.80 6.19 20.59
N PRO A 266 0.50 5.90 20.82
CA PRO A 266 0.07 4.65 21.46
C PRO A 266 0.34 3.38 20.61
N ALA A 267 0.60 3.55 19.31
CA ALA A 267 0.82 2.50 18.31
C ALA A 267 2.29 2.36 17.85
N LEU A 268 3.24 3.02 18.53
CA LEU A 268 4.68 2.80 18.31
C LEU A 268 5.18 1.58 19.10
N ARG A 269 4.46 1.23 20.19
CA ARG A 269 4.69 0.11 21.13
C ARG A 269 6.07 -0.53 20.97
N TRP A 270 7.11 0.21 21.37
CA TRP A 270 8.49 -0.17 21.03
C TRP A 270 8.87 -1.52 21.63
N SER A 271 8.51 -1.72 22.90
CA SER A 271 8.74 -2.94 23.67
C SER A 271 7.50 -3.82 23.83
N GLU A 272 6.30 -3.22 23.78
CA GLU A 272 5.04 -3.94 23.93
C GLU A 272 4.57 -4.54 22.60
N THR A 273 4.01 -5.73 22.63
CA THR A 273 3.44 -6.34 21.43
C THR A 273 2.25 -5.53 20.92
N PHE A 274 2.16 -5.39 19.60
CA PHE A 274 1.00 -4.77 18.97
C PHE A 274 -0.27 -5.61 19.22
N PRO A 275 -1.44 -4.98 19.35
CA PRO A 275 -2.70 -5.72 19.43
C PRO A 275 -2.85 -6.65 18.22
N ASN A 276 -3.21 -7.91 18.47
CA ASN A 276 -3.43 -8.95 17.44
C ASN A 276 -2.20 -9.27 16.56
N ARG A 277 -0.99 -8.92 17.00
CA ARG A 277 0.26 -9.32 16.34
C ARG A 277 1.16 -10.08 17.30
N ASP A 278 2.17 -10.73 16.75
CA ASP A 278 3.21 -11.50 17.45
C ASP A 278 4.53 -10.72 17.63
N PHE A 279 4.56 -9.45 17.23
CA PHE A 279 5.75 -8.59 17.32
C PHE A 279 5.48 -7.19 17.88
N ASN A 280 6.55 -6.54 18.33
CA ASN A 280 6.57 -5.15 18.77
C ASN A 280 7.31 -4.22 17.78
N GLY A 281 7.33 -2.91 18.05
CA GLY A 281 7.96 -1.91 17.19
C GLY A 281 9.47 -2.13 16.96
N TYR A 282 10.19 -2.58 17.98
CA TYR A 282 11.63 -2.90 17.88
C TYR A 282 11.90 -4.06 16.92
N GLN A 283 11.21 -5.20 17.15
CA GLN A 283 11.36 -6.40 16.33
C GLN A 283 10.95 -6.12 14.89
N ARG A 284 9.92 -5.29 14.70
CA ARG A 284 9.51 -4.81 13.39
C ARG A 284 10.64 -4.10 12.65
N VAL A 285 11.26 -3.08 13.25
CA VAL A 285 12.37 -2.33 12.60
C VAL A 285 13.54 -3.24 12.24
N LEU A 286 13.90 -4.18 13.13
CA LEU A 286 14.95 -5.16 12.83
C LEU A 286 14.58 -6.07 11.66
N THR A 287 13.33 -6.53 11.63
CA THR A 287 12.84 -7.43 10.59
C THR A 287 12.78 -6.71 9.25
N GLU A 288 12.37 -5.44 9.25
CA GLU A 288 12.29 -4.59 8.05
C GLU A 288 13.63 -4.46 7.32
N LEU A 289 14.77 -4.50 8.03
CA LEU A 289 16.10 -4.54 7.39
C LEU A 289 16.21 -5.70 6.39
N ARG A 290 15.69 -6.88 6.74
CA ARG A 290 15.68 -8.08 5.89
C ARG A 290 14.56 -8.03 4.86
N VAL A 291 13.40 -7.48 5.22
CA VAL A 291 12.27 -7.32 4.30
C VAL A 291 12.65 -6.47 3.09
N GLN A 292 13.51 -5.47 3.24
CA GLN A 292 14.02 -4.71 2.09
C GLN A 292 14.71 -5.59 1.04
N PHE A 293 15.52 -6.56 1.46
CA PHE A 293 16.14 -7.52 0.53
C PHE A 293 15.13 -8.52 -0.03
N PHE A 294 14.12 -8.89 0.75
CA PHE A 294 13.02 -9.70 0.26
C PHE A 294 12.26 -8.98 -0.86
N TYR A 295 11.93 -7.71 -0.70
CA TYR A 295 11.31 -6.91 -1.77
C TYR A 295 12.21 -6.78 -3.01
N LEU A 296 13.50 -6.53 -2.83
CA LEU A 296 14.45 -6.54 -3.95
C LEU A 296 14.45 -7.90 -4.65
N SER A 297 14.37 -9.01 -3.91
CA SER A 297 14.29 -10.34 -4.50
C SER A 297 12.98 -10.59 -5.27
N LEU A 298 11.86 -9.98 -4.86
CA LEU A 298 10.61 -10.03 -5.59
C LEU A 298 10.63 -9.14 -6.83
N LEU A 299 11.37 -8.03 -6.81
CA LEU A 299 11.59 -7.18 -7.98
C LEU A 299 12.32 -7.93 -9.10
N PHE A 300 13.32 -8.74 -8.75
CA PHE A 300 14.05 -9.54 -9.76
C PHE A 300 13.30 -10.80 -10.17
N TRP A 301 12.56 -11.43 -9.24
CA TRP A 301 11.81 -12.66 -9.49
C TRP A 301 10.43 -12.64 -8.80
N PRO A 302 9.42 -12.03 -9.43
CA PRO A 302 8.07 -11.91 -8.87
C PRO A 302 7.19 -13.15 -9.17
N GLY A 303 7.74 -14.37 -9.03
CA GLY A 303 7.01 -15.61 -9.35
C GLY A 303 5.64 -15.69 -8.65
N ALA A 304 4.63 -16.20 -9.35
CA ALA A 304 3.26 -16.27 -8.83
C ALA A 304 3.12 -17.11 -7.55
N ASP A 305 4.04 -18.04 -7.34
CA ASP A 305 4.21 -18.84 -6.12
C ASP A 305 4.74 -18.02 -4.93
N ARG A 306 5.51 -16.95 -5.20
CA ARG A 306 6.11 -16.07 -4.19
C ARG A 306 5.22 -14.89 -3.82
N LEU A 307 4.32 -14.48 -4.71
CA LEU A 307 3.39 -13.39 -4.43
C LEU A 307 2.29 -13.88 -3.49
N ASN A 308 2.04 -13.13 -2.43
CA ASN A 308 1.08 -13.46 -1.39
C ASN A 308 0.50 -12.18 -0.76
N LEU A 309 -0.78 -12.19 -0.40
CA LEU A 309 -1.40 -11.10 0.36
C LEU A 309 -0.99 -11.16 1.84
N GLU A 310 -0.75 -12.37 2.36
CA GLU A 310 -0.53 -12.66 3.77
C GLU A 310 0.82 -13.35 4.01
N HIS A 311 1.92 -12.66 3.73
CA HIS A 311 3.28 -13.21 3.87
C HIS A 311 3.60 -13.65 5.31
N ASP A 312 4.12 -14.87 5.43
CA ASP A 312 4.80 -15.41 6.61
C ASP A 312 6.30 -15.10 6.52
N PHE A 313 6.78 -14.19 7.36
CA PHE A 313 8.18 -13.74 7.36
C PHE A 313 8.80 -13.93 8.74
N LEU A 314 9.94 -14.62 8.78
CA LEU A 314 10.63 -14.91 10.04
C LEU A 314 11.02 -13.63 10.78
N LEU A 315 10.50 -13.48 12.00
CA LEU A 315 10.75 -12.35 12.87
C LEU A 315 12.22 -12.23 13.29
N SER A 316 12.75 -11.00 13.27
CA SER A 316 14.05 -10.66 13.85
C SER A 316 13.87 -10.19 15.30
N THR A 317 14.25 -11.04 16.25
CA THR A 317 14.21 -10.72 17.69
C THR A 317 15.47 -10.02 18.20
N GLY A 318 16.53 -10.00 17.40
CA GLY A 318 17.77 -9.26 17.65
C GLY A 318 18.61 -9.09 16.38
N LEU A 319 19.69 -8.29 16.47
CA LEU A 319 20.59 -8.06 15.32
C LEU A 319 21.28 -9.34 14.82
N PHE A 320 21.50 -10.32 15.69
CA PHE A 320 22.12 -11.60 15.34
C PHE A 320 21.12 -12.75 15.31
N THR A 321 19.83 -12.48 15.52
CA THR A 321 18.77 -13.50 15.59
C THR A 321 17.61 -13.10 14.67
N PRO A 322 17.52 -13.65 13.46
CA PRO A 322 18.54 -14.49 12.82
C PRO A 322 19.77 -13.68 12.39
N TRP A 323 20.91 -14.35 12.17
CA TRP A 323 22.18 -13.73 11.79
C TRP A 323 22.10 -12.98 10.44
N THR A 324 21.12 -13.30 9.61
CA THR A 324 20.84 -12.56 8.38
C THR A 324 20.40 -11.12 8.64
N THR A 325 19.95 -10.78 9.86
CA THR A 325 19.57 -9.40 10.24
C THR A 325 20.78 -8.47 10.21
N VAL A 326 21.90 -8.84 10.81
CA VAL A 326 23.13 -8.03 10.77
C VAL A 326 23.68 -7.91 9.36
N LEU A 327 23.61 -8.98 8.54
CA LEU A 327 24.00 -8.89 7.14
C LEU A 327 23.12 -7.92 6.36
N ALA A 328 21.81 -7.96 6.57
CA ALA A 328 20.89 -7.02 5.94
C ALA A 328 21.16 -5.58 6.39
N ALA A 329 21.45 -5.35 7.67
CA ALA A 329 21.85 -4.04 8.18
C ALA A 329 23.10 -3.50 7.47
N ILE A 330 24.17 -4.32 7.37
CA ILE A 330 25.41 -3.97 6.69
C ILE A 330 25.18 -3.72 5.19
N GLY A 331 24.35 -4.56 4.57
CA GLY A 331 24.00 -4.44 3.16
C GLY A 331 23.25 -3.14 2.85
N LEU A 332 22.23 -2.79 3.63
CA LEU A 332 21.50 -1.53 3.48
C LEU A 332 22.40 -0.32 3.73
N LEU A 333 23.27 -0.38 4.74
CA LEU A 333 24.25 0.68 4.99
C LEU A 333 25.20 0.84 3.79
N SER A 334 25.64 -0.27 3.21
CA SER A 334 26.51 -0.28 2.04
C SER A 334 25.80 0.29 0.80
N ILE A 335 24.51 -0.04 0.59
CA ILE A 335 23.68 0.56 -0.47
C ILE A 335 23.53 2.07 -0.24
N LEU A 336 23.26 2.52 0.99
CA LEU A 336 23.14 3.94 1.33
C LEU A 336 24.44 4.71 1.07
N LEU A 337 25.58 4.17 1.52
CA LEU A 337 26.89 4.79 1.32
C LEU A 337 27.29 4.79 -0.16
N GLY A 338 27.05 3.68 -0.87
CA GLY A 338 27.29 3.55 -2.31
C GLY A 338 26.43 4.51 -3.13
N ALA A 339 25.14 4.60 -2.83
CA ALA A 339 24.22 5.55 -3.45
C ALA A 339 24.61 7.00 -3.17
N SER A 340 25.07 7.31 -1.94
CA SER A 340 25.57 8.63 -1.56
C SER A 340 26.86 9.00 -2.31
N TRP A 341 27.77 8.06 -2.48
CA TRP A 341 28.98 8.24 -3.29
C TRP A 341 28.62 8.47 -4.76
N LEU A 342 27.72 7.64 -5.30
CA LEU A 342 27.26 7.75 -6.68
C LEU A 342 26.49 9.04 -6.93
N ALA A 343 25.70 9.52 -5.97
CA ALA A 343 24.97 10.79 -6.05
C ALA A 343 25.91 11.99 -6.23
N ARG A 344 27.12 11.93 -5.68
CA ARG A 344 28.14 12.98 -5.83
C ARG A 344 28.89 12.91 -7.16
N ARG A 345 29.03 11.72 -7.74
CA ARG A 345 29.84 11.48 -8.96
C ARG A 345 29.00 11.44 -10.22
N GLN A 346 27.87 10.74 -10.15
CA GLN A 346 26.92 10.52 -11.23
C GLN A 346 25.49 10.67 -10.67
N PRO A 347 25.04 11.92 -10.46
CA PRO A 347 23.73 12.24 -9.86
C PRO A 347 22.55 11.46 -10.45
N ARG A 348 22.56 11.23 -11.76
CA ARG A 348 21.53 10.48 -12.49
C ARG A 348 21.29 9.05 -11.97
N TYR A 349 22.29 8.40 -11.37
CA TYR A 349 22.13 7.05 -10.81
C TYR A 349 22.03 7.07 -9.28
N GLY A 350 22.73 7.99 -8.61
CA GLY A 350 22.67 8.09 -7.15
C GLY A 350 21.34 8.65 -6.64
N PHE A 351 20.75 9.63 -7.33
CA PHE A 351 19.45 10.21 -6.98
C PHE A 351 18.33 9.16 -6.83
N PRO A 352 18.03 8.33 -7.85
CA PRO A 352 16.95 7.34 -7.72
C PRO A 352 17.20 6.31 -6.62
N LEU A 353 18.46 5.92 -6.36
CA LEU A 353 18.80 4.99 -5.28
C LEU A 353 18.58 5.61 -3.89
N LEU A 354 18.99 6.85 -3.68
CA LEU A 354 18.74 7.55 -2.41
C LEU A 354 17.25 7.83 -2.22
N ALA A 355 16.53 8.23 -3.28
CA ALA A 355 15.10 8.45 -3.23
C ALA A 355 14.32 7.15 -2.95
N TYR A 356 14.75 6.02 -3.51
CA TYR A 356 14.19 4.69 -3.20
C TYR A 356 14.28 4.36 -1.70
N LEU A 357 15.45 4.59 -1.08
CA LEU A 357 15.63 4.37 0.36
C LEU A 357 14.79 5.34 1.19
N ALA A 358 14.72 6.61 0.79
CA ALA A 358 13.90 7.61 1.47
C ALA A 358 12.41 7.23 1.47
N LEU A 359 11.87 6.81 0.32
CA LEU A 359 10.45 6.46 0.18
C LEU A 359 10.03 5.25 1.04
N HIS A 360 10.97 4.42 1.49
CA HIS A 360 10.70 3.30 2.41
C HIS A 360 10.73 3.67 3.90
N LEU A 361 11.13 4.88 4.27
CA LEU A 361 11.44 5.24 5.66
C LEU A 361 10.22 5.11 6.60
N ILE A 362 9.03 5.47 6.13
CA ILE A 362 7.81 5.41 6.94
C ILE A 362 7.32 3.98 7.07
N GLU A 363 7.19 3.26 5.95
CA GLU A 363 6.66 1.90 5.97
C GLU A 363 7.62 0.88 6.58
N SER A 364 8.92 1.20 6.70
CA SER A 364 9.92 0.38 7.42
C SER A 364 10.10 0.78 8.89
N GLY A 365 9.29 1.72 9.39
CA GLY A 365 9.36 2.23 10.75
C GLY A 365 8.65 1.35 11.79
N PRO A 366 8.73 1.72 13.09
CA PRO A 366 8.13 0.99 14.20
C PRO A 366 6.61 1.25 14.35
N ILE A 367 5.89 1.39 13.23
CA ILE A 367 4.45 1.66 13.22
C ILE A 367 3.70 0.32 13.19
N ASP A 368 2.57 0.23 13.89
CA ASP A 368 1.65 -0.93 13.94
C ASP A 368 1.09 -1.32 12.56
N LEU A 369 1.94 -1.94 11.75
CA LEU A 369 1.69 -2.39 10.39
C LEU A 369 2.25 -3.80 10.21
N GLU A 370 1.69 -4.59 9.28
CA GLU A 370 2.22 -5.93 8.95
C GLU A 370 3.68 -5.87 8.53
N LEU A 371 4.42 -6.98 8.70
CA LEU A 371 5.83 -7.05 8.28
C LEU A 371 6.00 -6.87 6.78
N VAL A 372 5.15 -7.51 5.98
CA VAL A 372 5.34 -7.56 4.53
C VAL A 372 4.03 -7.30 3.82
N PHE A 373 4.05 -6.33 2.89
CA PHE A 373 3.01 -6.07 1.93
C PHE A 373 3.64 -5.58 0.62
N GLU A 374 3.29 -6.24 -0.48
CA GLU A 374 3.85 -5.96 -1.81
C GLU A 374 3.58 -4.54 -2.29
N HIS A 375 2.39 -4.00 -1.99
CA HIS A 375 2.00 -2.64 -2.38
C HIS A 375 2.87 -1.54 -1.74
N ARG A 376 3.70 -1.84 -0.73
CA ARG A 376 4.68 -0.91 -0.17
C ARG A 376 5.80 -0.57 -1.14
N MET A 377 6.09 -1.49 -2.06
CA MET A 377 7.05 -1.24 -3.13
C MET A 377 6.51 -0.31 -4.21
N TYR A 378 5.20 -0.02 -4.25
CA TYR A 378 4.56 0.69 -5.35
C TYR A 378 5.18 2.07 -5.59
N LEU A 379 5.26 2.94 -4.58
CA LEU A 379 5.87 4.26 -4.75
C LEU A 379 7.41 4.19 -4.88
N PRO A 380 8.16 3.46 -4.03
CA PRO A 380 9.61 3.32 -4.17
C PRO A 380 10.08 2.76 -5.52
N MET A 381 9.36 1.80 -6.10
CA MET A 381 9.71 1.17 -7.38
C MET A 381 9.69 2.17 -8.54
N THR A 382 8.96 3.29 -8.43
CA THR A 382 9.03 4.38 -9.42
C THR A 382 10.45 4.93 -9.56
N MET A 383 11.23 4.99 -8.48
CA MET A 383 12.62 5.45 -8.52
C MET A 383 13.54 4.40 -9.13
N LEU A 384 13.25 3.11 -8.96
CA LEU A 384 13.98 2.05 -9.66
C LEU A 384 13.69 2.05 -11.17
N ALA A 385 12.46 2.42 -11.57
CA ALA A 385 12.14 2.68 -12.97
C ALA A 385 12.91 3.88 -13.53
N VAL A 386 13.05 4.98 -12.76
CA VAL A 386 13.93 6.11 -13.14
C VAL A 386 15.38 5.64 -13.34
N LEU A 387 15.90 4.80 -12.43
CA LEU A 387 17.24 4.21 -12.57
C LEU A 387 17.36 3.37 -13.85
N ALA A 388 16.37 2.50 -14.12
CA ALA A 388 16.34 1.67 -15.32
C ALA A 388 16.32 2.51 -16.61
N ALA A 389 15.53 3.59 -16.65
CA ALA A 389 15.53 4.52 -17.78
C ALA A 389 16.91 5.14 -18.01
N ASN A 390 17.58 5.60 -16.96
CA ASN A 390 18.91 6.21 -17.07
C ASN A 390 19.95 5.20 -17.57
N LEU A 391 19.91 3.95 -17.10
CA LEU A 391 20.78 2.87 -17.58
C LEU A 391 20.54 2.54 -19.07
N LEU A 392 19.28 2.54 -19.50
CA LEU A 392 18.92 2.31 -20.90
C LEU A 392 19.40 3.45 -21.81
N ILE A 393 19.25 4.69 -21.38
CA ILE A 393 19.70 5.88 -22.13
C ILE A 393 21.22 5.86 -22.31
N ASP A 394 21.95 5.48 -21.27
CA ASP A 394 23.42 5.50 -21.24
C ASP A 394 24.09 4.23 -21.80
N SER A 395 23.32 3.31 -22.36
CA SER A 395 23.80 2.04 -22.92
C SER A 395 24.64 2.18 -24.21
N GLY A 396 24.76 3.38 -24.76
CA GLY A 396 25.68 3.73 -25.85
C GLY A 396 25.51 2.86 -27.10
N LYS A 397 26.58 2.19 -27.54
CA LYS A 397 26.56 1.29 -28.72
C LYS A 397 25.64 0.07 -28.54
N ARG A 398 25.32 -0.31 -27.30
CA ARG A 398 24.47 -1.48 -26.98
C ARG A 398 22.99 -1.14 -26.82
N ARG A 399 22.58 0.11 -27.11
CA ARG A 399 21.21 0.59 -26.88
C ARG A 399 20.10 -0.23 -27.51
N THR A 400 20.28 -0.66 -28.75
CA THR A 400 19.25 -1.47 -29.43
C THR A 400 19.06 -2.80 -28.71
N LEU A 401 20.15 -3.48 -28.36
CA LEU A 401 20.09 -4.73 -27.60
C LEU A 401 19.47 -4.51 -26.21
N ALA A 402 19.89 -3.46 -25.49
CA ALA A 402 19.34 -3.16 -24.16
C ALA A 402 17.83 -2.90 -24.20
N LEU A 403 17.34 -2.16 -25.20
CA LEU A 403 15.91 -1.91 -25.40
C LEU A 403 15.15 -3.19 -25.77
N LEU A 404 15.71 -4.03 -26.64
CA LEU A 404 15.10 -5.31 -27.00
C LEU A 404 15.01 -6.26 -25.81
N LEU A 405 16.05 -6.32 -24.98
CA LEU A 405 16.04 -7.13 -23.75
C LEU A 405 14.95 -6.65 -22.79
N VAL A 406 14.85 -5.34 -22.55
CA VAL A 406 13.81 -4.78 -21.67
C VAL A 406 12.41 -4.93 -22.26
N ALA A 407 12.23 -4.72 -23.57
CA ALA A 407 10.96 -4.97 -24.25
C ALA A 407 10.56 -6.46 -24.14
N GLY A 408 11.54 -7.37 -24.24
CA GLY A 408 11.36 -8.80 -24.04
C GLY A 408 10.92 -9.19 -22.62
N LEU A 409 11.23 -8.38 -21.60
CA LEU A 409 10.76 -8.59 -20.22
C LEU A 409 9.29 -8.22 -20.01
N LEU A 410 8.70 -7.39 -20.87
CA LEU A 410 7.31 -6.95 -20.69
C LEU A 410 6.32 -8.12 -20.79
N VAL A 411 6.56 -9.07 -21.69
CA VAL A 411 5.71 -10.24 -21.90
C VAL A 411 5.69 -11.18 -20.68
N PRO A 412 6.83 -11.68 -20.16
CA PRO A 412 6.81 -12.53 -18.97
C PRO A 412 6.24 -11.81 -17.74
N LEU A 413 6.51 -10.51 -17.56
CA LEU A 413 5.87 -9.72 -16.49
C LEU A 413 4.35 -9.67 -16.66
N THR A 414 3.86 -9.47 -17.88
CA THR A 414 2.42 -9.50 -18.20
C THR A 414 1.81 -10.87 -17.87
N ILE A 415 2.47 -11.97 -18.23
CA ILE A 415 1.99 -13.33 -17.96
C ILE A 415 1.87 -13.57 -16.46
N VAL A 416 2.92 -13.27 -15.69
CA VAL A 416 2.91 -13.46 -14.23
C VAL A 416 1.88 -12.55 -13.58
N ALA A 417 1.76 -11.30 -14.06
CA ALA A 417 0.78 -10.37 -13.54
C ALA A 417 -0.66 -10.84 -13.81
N HIS A 418 -0.93 -11.33 -15.01
CA HIS A 418 -2.21 -11.92 -15.39
C HIS A 418 -2.54 -13.14 -14.54
N GLN A 419 -1.59 -14.07 -14.36
CA GLN A 419 -1.75 -15.24 -13.50
C GLN A 419 -2.08 -14.86 -12.06
N ARG A 420 -1.41 -13.84 -11.52
CA ARG A 420 -1.71 -13.37 -10.17
C ARG A 420 -3.11 -12.75 -10.12
N ASN A 421 -3.51 -11.94 -11.09
CA ASN A 421 -4.87 -11.38 -11.15
C ASN A 421 -5.97 -12.44 -11.33
N LEU A 422 -5.70 -13.58 -11.96
CA LEU A 422 -6.65 -14.70 -11.99
C LEU A 422 -6.99 -15.23 -10.58
N VAL A 423 -6.04 -15.18 -9.64
CA VAL A 423 -6.29 -15.58 -8.24
C VAL A 423 -7.12 -14.53 -7.50
N TRP A 424 -6.90 -13.24 -7.79
CA TRP A 424 -7.65 -12.15 -7.17
C TRP A 424 -9.08 -12.02 -7.70
N GLY A 425 -9.27 -12.22 -9.00
CA GLY A 425 -10.56 -12.13 -9.69
C GLY A 425 -11.28 -13.46 -9.85
N ASP A 426 -10.89 -14.49 -9.08
CA ASP A 426 -11.57 -15.78 -9.12
C ASP A 426 -13.03 -15.63 -8.63
N PRO A 427 -14.01 -16.20 -9.34
CA PRO A 427 -15.41 -16.18 -8.90
C PRO A 427 -15.65 -16.87 -7.55
N ASP A 428 -14.78 -17.80 -7.13
CA ASP A 428 -14.81 -18.35 -5.78
C ASP A 428 -14.19 -17.34 -4.80
N PRO A 429 -14.98 -16.72 -3.90
CA PRO A 429 -14.51 -15.72 -2.95
C PRO A 429 -13.49 -16.27 -1.95
N LEU A 430 -13.36 -17.60 -1.83
CA LEU A 430 -12.38 -18.25 -0.98
C LEU A 430 -11.03 -18.48 -1.67
N ARG A 431 -10.93 -18.37 -3.01
CA ARG A 431 -9.72 -18.71 -3.77
C ARG A 431 -8.49 -17.97 -3.27
N LEU A 432 -8.59 -16.65 -3.10
CA LEU A 432 -7.50 -15.82 -2.62
C LEU A 432 -7.07 -16.20 -1.20
N LEU A 433 -8.02 -16.57 -0.34
CA LEU A 433 -7.74 -16.99 1.03
C LEU A 433 -7.09 -18.37 1.11
N TYR A 434 -7.49 -19.30 0.23
CA TYR A 434 -6.78 -20.57 0.07
C TYR A 434 -5.34 -20.34 -0.39
N ASP A 435 -5.12 -19.51 -1.41
CA ASP A 435 -3.78 -19.17 -1.89
C ASP A 435 -2.90 -18.59 -0.75
N CYS A 436 -3.48 -17.74 0.10
CA CYS A 436 -2.80 -17.17 1.27
C CYS A 436 -2.44 -18.23 2.31
N ALA A 437 -3.40 -19.08 2.69
CA ALA A 437 -3.23 -20.11 3.70
C ALA A 437 -2.27 -21.22 3.24
N GLU A 438 -2.26 -21.57 1.96
CA GLU A 438 -1.33 -22.54 1.37
C GLU A 438 0.11 -22.01 1.34
N LYS A 439 0.30 -20.74 0.96
CA LYS A 439 1.63 -20.10 0.88
C LYS A 439 2.17 -19.65 2.24
N SER A 440 1.31 -19.51 3.24
CA SER A 440 1.69 -19.07 4.59
C SER A 440 0.97 -19.91 5.64
N PRO A 441 1.26 -21.23 5.69
CA PRO A 441 0.51 -22.17 6.52
C PRO A 441 0.64 -21.86 8.02
N ASN A 442 1.81 -21.36 8.46
CA ASN A 442 2.05 -21.06 9.87
C ASN A 442 1.67 -19.62 10.27
N LYS A 443 1.11 -18.82 9.35
CA LYS A 443 0.62 -17.47 9.69
C LYS A 443 -0.79 -17.56 10.23
N PHE A 444 -0.95 -17.22 11.51
CA PHE A 444 -2.25 -17.20 12.19
C PHE A 444 -3.33 -16.48 11.39
N ARG A 445 -3.04 -15.26 10.92
CA ARG A 445 -4.02 -14.40 10.25
C ARG A 445 -4.56 -15.03 8.95
N ALA A 446 -3.71 -15.68 8.15
CA ALA A 446 -4.11 -16.36 6.92
C ALA A 446 -5.08 -17.52 7.19
N GLN A 447 -4.74 -18.38 8.16
CA GLN A 447 -5.60 -19.51 8.56
C GLN A 447 -6.90 -19.02 9.20
N PHE A 448 -6.82 -18.01 10.07
CA PHE A 448 -7.98 -17.44 10.76
C PHE A 448 -8.96 -16.79 9.77
N ASN A 449 -8.47 -16.02 8.79
CA ASN A 449 -9.29 -15.39 7.77
C ASN A 449 -9.97 -16.44 6.87
N LEU A 450 -9.23 -17.46 6.42
CA LEU A 450 -9.80 -18.56 5.63
C LEU A 450 -10.89 -19.30 6.43
N GLY A 451 -10.59 -19.71 7.67
CA GLY A 451 -11.54 -20.43 8.53
C GLY A 451 -12.81 -19.64 8.82
N THR A 452 -12.68 -18.33 9.08
CA THR A 452 -13.82 -17.44 9.33
C THR A 452 -14.72 -17.35 8.10
N GLN A 453 -14.13 -17.16 6.91
CA GLN A 453 -14.92 -17.07 5.67
C GLN A 453 -15.53 -18.41 5.29
N LEU A 454 -14.82 -19.53 5.46
CA LEU A 454 -15.39 -20.88 5.28
C LEU A 454 -16.65 -21.08 6.11
N GLY A 455 -16.64 -20.61 7.37
CA GLY A 455 -17.81 -20.65 8.25
C GLY A 455 -18.98 -19.84 7.68
N ARG A 456 -18.72 -18.62 7.20
CA ARG A 456 -19.73 -17.74 6.58
C ARG A 456 -20.34 -18.33 5.30
N TYR A 457 -19.53 -19.03 4.49
CA TYR A 457 -19.99 -19.74 3.28
C TYR A 457 -20.58 -21.14 3.57
N GLY A 458 -20.73 -21.52 4.85
CA GLY A 458 -21.36 -22.79 5.23
C GLY A 458 -20.48 -24.04 5.03
N ARG A 459 -19.19 -23.88 4.73
CA ARG A 459 -18.21 -25.00 4.66
C ARG A 459 -17.73 -25.38 6.06
N LEU A 460 -18.68 -25.73 6.92
CA LEU A 460 -18.50 -25.78 8.38
C LEU A 460 -17.44 -26.77 8.86
N VAL A 461 -17.39 -27.99 8.29
CA VAL A 461 -16.40 -29.02 8.67
C VAL A 461 -14.98 -28.57 8.34
N GLU A 462 -14.81 -27.86 7.23
CA GLU A 462 -13.51 -27.32 6.85
C GLU A 462 -13.14 -26.10 7.67
N ALA A 463 -14.11 -25.22 7.95
CA ALA A 463 -13.94 -24.09 8.85
C ALA A 463 -13.48 -24.57 10.24
N GLU A 464 -14.11 -25.60 10.80
CA GLU A 464 -13.72 -26.24 12.06
C GLU A 464 -12.26 -26.70 12.00
N ARG A 465 -11.87 -27.47 10.97
CA ARG A 465 -10.50 -27.96 10.80
C ARG A 465 -9.48 -26.82 10.74
N VAL A 466 -9.75 -25.80 9.91
CA VAL A 466 -8.85 -24.66 9.68
C VAL A 466 -8.74 -23.78 10.93
N LEU A 467 -9.87 -23.47 11.59
CA LEU A 467 -9.87 -22.67 12.82
C LEU A 467 -9.26 -23.43 14.01
N VAL A 468 -9.46 -24.74 14.12
CA VAL A 468 -8.78 -25.56 15.14
C VAL A 468 -7.26 -25.49 14.94
N TYR A 469 -6.78 -25.57 13.70
CA TYR A 469 -5.36 -25.39 13.40
C TYR A 469 -4.87 -23.96 13.70
N ALA A 470 -5.59 -22.92 13.26
CA ALA A 470 -5.25 -21.54 13.56
C ALA A 470 -5.18 -21.28 15.09
N ARG A 471 -6.01 -21.94 15.90
CA ARG A 471 -5.95 -21.85 17.37
C ARG A 471 -4.64 -22.40 17.92
N THR A 472 -4.02 -23.38 17.27
CA THR A 472 -2.70 -23.87 17.69
C THR A 472 -1.59 -22.84 17.44
N LEU A 473 -1.77 -21.97 16.43
CA LEU A 473 -0.82 -20.90 16.10
C LEU A 473 -0.94 -19.71 17.05
N ASN A 474 -2.16 -19.38 17.52
CA ASN A 474 -2.37 -18.34 18.53
C ASN A 474 -3.47 -18.74 19.55
N PRO A 475 -3.11 -19.48 20.61
CA PRO A 475 -4.08 -20.03 21.58
C PRO A 475 -4.80 -18.99 22.45
N GLN A 476 -4.30 -17.75 22.50
CA GLN A 476 -4.86 -16.67 23.35
C GLN A 476 -5.75 -15.70 22.57
N HIS A 477 -5.88 -15.88 21.26
CA HIS A 477 -6.65 -14.97 20.41
C HIS A 477 -8.17 -15.15 20.63
N SER A 478 -8.78 -14.31 21.45
CA SER A 478 -10.22 -14.43 21.81
C SER A 478 -11.15 -14.69 20.60
N GLU A 479 -10.99 -13.94 19.52
CA GLU A 479 -11.86 -14.03 18.35
C GLU A 479 -11.86 -15.42 17.70
N ILE A 480 -10.79 -16.21 17.82
CA ILE A 480 -10.80 -17.55 17.25
C ILE A 480 -11.77 -18.48 17.95
N TYR A 481 -11.93 -18.29 19.27
CA TYR A 481 -12.90 -19.04 20.05
C TYR A 481 -14.31 -18.57 19.74
N ASN A 482 -14.52 -17.28 19.52
CA ASN A 482 -15.81 -16.77 19.03
C ASN A 482 -16.19 -17.40 17.68
N GLN A 483 -15.28 -17.42 16.71
CA GLN A 483 -15.54 -18.00 15.39
C GLN A 483 -15.72 -19.52 15.44
N LEU A 484 -14.96 -20.24 16.26
CA LEU A 484 -15.22 -21.67 16.51
C LEU A 484 -16.60 -21.89 17.12
N GLY A 485 -17.00 -21.06 18.11
CA GLY A 485 -18.34 -21.11 18.68
C GLY A 485 -19.44 -20.95 17.64
N ASN A 486 -19.28 -19.98 16.72
CA ASN A 486 -20.19 -19.78 15.60
C ASN A 486 -20.27 -21.02 14.69
N VAL A 487 -19.13 -21.63 14.36
CA VAL A 487 -19.09 -22.86 13.55
C VAL A 487 -19.78 -24.03 14.26
N TYR A 488 -19.50 -24.26 15.54
CA TYR A 488 -20.13 -25.35 16.31
C TYR A 488 -21.63 -25.15 16.48
N LEU A 489 -22.09 -23.89 16.66
CA LEU A 489 -23.51 -23.56 16.72
C LEU A 489 -24.22 -23.94 15.41
N LEU A 490 -23.62 -23.60 14.27
CA LEU A 490 -24.14 -23.96 12.94
C LEU A 490 -24.10 -25.48 12.68
N LEU A 491 -23.12 -26.19 13.25
CA LEU A 491 -23.04 -27.66 13.27
C LEU A 491 -24.03 -28.32 14.25
N ARG A 492 -24.88 -27.54 14.93
CA ARG A 492 -25.83 -28.01 15.97
C ARG A 492 -25.16 -28.66 17.19
N ARG A 493 -23.90 -28.33 17.45
CA ARG A 493 -23.11 -28.77 18.61
C ARG A 493 -23.10 -27.68 19.67
N GLN A 494 -24.26 -27.48 20.29
CA GLN A 494 -24.51 -26.36 21.21
C GLN A 494 -23.64 -26.38 22.47
N PRO A 495 -23.37 -27.53 23.13
CA PRO A 495 -22.46 -27.57 24.29
C PRO A 495 -21.05 -27.08 23.95
N GLU A 496 -20.51 -27.48 22.81
CA GLU A 496 -19.21 -27.06 22.32
C GLU A 496 -19.20 -25.57 21.98
N ALA A 497 -20.26 -25.06 21.36
CA ALA A 497 -20.40 -23.63 21.07
C ALA A 497 -20.34 -22.78 22.35
N ILE A 498 -21.09 -23.17 23.40
CA ILE A 498 -21.07 -22.49 24.71
C ILE A 498 -19.66 -22.49 25.30
N TRP A 499 -18.99 -23.64 25.30
CA TRP A 499 -17.61 -23.75 25.81
C TRP A 499 -16.67 -22.80 25.06
N HIS A 500 -16.76 -22.76 23.73
CA HIS A 500 -15.94 -21.88 22.91
C HIS A 500 -16.23 -20.39 23.18
N TYR A 501 -17.49 -19.98 23.28
CA TYR A 501 -17.80 -18.59 23.65
C TYR A 501 -17.29 -18.22 25.05
N GLN A 502 -17.38 -19.13 26.02
CA GLN A 502 -16.78 -18.94 27.35
C GLN A 502 -15.26 -18.73 27.26
N GLN A 503 -14.54 -19.54 26.47
CA GLN A 503 -13.11 -19.36 26.27
C GLN A 503 -12.76 -18.02 25.61
N SER A 504 -13.58 -17.55 24.67
CA SER A 504 -13.39 -16.23 24.07
C SER A 504 -13.47 -15.12 25.13
N VAL A 505 -14.50 -15.16 25.98
CA VAL A 505 -14.70 -14.18 27.07
C VAL A 505 -13.60 -14.27 28.14
N ILE A 506 -13.10 -15.47 28.46
CA ILE A 506 -11.96 -15.65 29.37
C ILE A 506 -10.70 -14.99 28.81
N ASN A 507 -10.41 -15.19 27.52
CA ASN A 507 -9.22 -14.62 26.88
C ASN A 507 -9.34 -13.10 26.66
N ASN A 508 -10.55 -12.59 26.43
CA ASN A 508 -10.82 -11.16 26.32
C ASN A 508 -12.26 -10.84 26.78
N PRO A 509 -12.44 -10.37 28.03
CA PRO A 509 -13.75 -9.96 28.53
C PRO A 509 -14.38 -8.81 27.73
N ALA A 510 -13.59 -8.02 27.01
CA ALA A 510 -14.06 -6.93 26.17
C ALA A 510 -14.44 -7.36 24.74
N ASN A 511 -14.40 -8.65 24.40
CA ASN A 511 -14.90 -9.12 23.12
C ASN A 511 -16.43 -9.05 23.10
N ALA A 512 -16.97 -7.94 22.58
CA ALA A 512 -18.41 -7.68 22.54
C ALA A 512 -19.18 -8.79 21.78
N GLU A 513 -18.66 -9.26 20.64
CA GLU A 513 -19.36 -10.28 19.85
C GLU A 513 -19.49 -11.60 20.62
N ALA A 514 -18.41 -12.02 21.29
CA ALA A 514 -18.42 -13.22 22.12
C ALA A 514 -19.36 -13.08 23.33
N GLN A 515 -19.39 -11.91 23.97
CA GLN A 515 -20.32 -11.62 25.08
C GLN A 515 -21.78 -11.73 24.63
N TYR A 516 -22.10 -11.15 23.47
CA TYR A 516 -23.44 -11.23 22.88
C TYR A 516 -23.81 -12.68 22.52
N ASN A 517 -22.92 -13.41 21.86
CA ASN A 517 -23.16 -14.79 21.45
C ASN A 517 -23.34 -15.71 22.66
N LEU A 518 -22.53 -15.55 23.71
CA LEU A 518 -22.67 -16.30 24.96
C LEU A 518 -24.00 -15.98 25.67
N ALA A 519 -24.40 -14.70 25.71
CA ALA A 519 -25.68 -14.29 26.27
C ALA A 519 -26.86 -14.94 25.54
N MET A 520 -26.84 -14.94 24.21
CA MET A 520 -27.86 -15.63 23.39
C MET A 520 -27.91 -17.13 23.67
N MET A 521 -26.75 -17.77 23.88
CA MET A 521 -26.71 -19.20 24.21
C MET A 521 -27.29 -19.48 25.58
N TYR A 522 -26.94 -18.72 26.62
CA TYR A 522 -27.55 -18.88 27.94
C TYR A 522 -29.06 -18.63 27.94
N GLU A 523 -29.52 -17.64 27.19
CA GLU A 523 -30.95 -17.38 26.99
C GLU A 523 -31.65 -18.60 26.38
N SER A 524 -31.07 -19.19 25.34
CA SER A 524 -31.65 -20.35 24.65
C SER A 524 -31.76 -21.61 25.52
N VAL A 525 -30.93 -21.75 26.56
CA VAL A 525 -30.97 -22.87 27.52
C VAL A 525 -31.69 -22.51 28.84
N GLY A 526 -32.37 -21.34 28.89
CA GLY A 526 -33.15 -20.90 30.06
C GLY A 526 -32.33 -20.34 31.22
N GLN A 527 -31.03 -20.13 31.05
CA GLN A 527 -30.13 -19.53 32.06
C GLN A 527 -30.18 -18.00 32.01
N ILE A 528 -31.37 -17.45 32.27
CA ILE A 528 -31.66 -16.01 32.14
C ILE A 528 -30.73 -15.11 33.00
N PRO A 529 -30.40 -15.45 34.26
CA PRO A 529 -29.50 -14.61 35.06
C PRO A 529 -28.11 -14.45 34.43
N GLN A 530 -27.53 -15.54 33.90
CA GLN A 530 -26.25 -15.51 33.20
C GLN A 530 -26.35 -14.72 31.88
N ALA A 531 -27.45 -14.89 31.14
CA ALA A 531 -27.67 -14.14 29.90
C ALA A 531 -27.72 -12.62 30.15
N ILE A 532 -28.40 -12.17 31.22
CA ILE A 532 -28.47 -10.75 31.61
C ILE A 532 -27.08 -10.17 31.85
N GLU A 533 -26.23 -10.90 32.58
CA GLU A 533 -24.88 -10.44 32.90
C GLU A 533 -24.03 -10.24 31.64
N HIS A 534 -24.01 -11.23 30.74
CA HIS A 534 -23.27 -11.13 29.49
C HIS A 534 -23.83 -10.07 28.53
N TYR A 535 -25.16 -9.85 28.52
CA TYR A 535 -25.75 -8.73 27.77
C TYR A 535 -25.33 -7.36 28.32
N ARG A 536 -25.16 -7.20 29.64
CA ARG A 536 -24.63 -5.96 30.22
C ARG A 536 -23.17 -5.74 29.82
N GLN A 537 -22.34 -6.78 29.92
CA GLN A 537 -20.94 -6.73 29.49
C GLN A 537 -20.81 -6.43 27.98
N PHE A 538 -21.70 -6.97 27.15
CA PHE A 538 -21.80 -6.60 25.73
C PHE A 538 -22.06 -5.10 25.56
N LEU A 539 -23.01 -4.51 26.30
CA LEU A 539 -23.31 -3.08 26.18
C LEU A 539 -22.12 -2.20 26.60
N GLU A 540 -21.37 -2.60 27.63
CA GLU A 540 -20.15 -1.90 28.04
C GLU A 540 -19.06 -1.99 26.96
N ALA A 541 -18.79 -3.20 26.45
CA ALA A 541 -17.77 -3.45 25.43
C ALA A 541 -18.10 -2.80 24.06
N SER A 542 -19.38 -2.68 23.72
CA SER A 542 -19.84 -2.13 22.43
C SER A 542 -20.11 -0.62 22.45
N ALA A 543 -19.91 0.07 23.58
CA ALA A 543 -20.30 1.48 23.74
C ALA A 543 -19.70 2.46 22.72
N ARG A 544 -18.64 2.06 22.01
CA ARG A 544 -17.96 2.85 20.97
C ARG A 544 -17.91 2.16 19.60
N VAL A 545 -18.63 1.05 19.42
CA VAL A 545 -18.59 0.23 18.20
C VAL A 545 -19.84 0.52 17.35
N TYR A 546 -19.69 1.40 16.36
CA TYR A 546 -20.82 1.92 15.57
C TYR A 546 -21.64 0.84 14.85
N TRP A 547 -21.00 -0.19 14.29
CA TRP A 547 -21.70 -1.25 13.55
C TRP A 547 -22.52 -2.20 14.45
N LEU A 548 -22.33 -2.14 15.78
CA LEU A 548 -23.12 -2.90 16.75
C LEU A 548 -24.33 -2.12 17.28
N GLN A 549 -24.57 -0.88 16.83
CA GLN A 549 -25.57 0.00 17.42
C GLN A 549 -27.00 -0.58 17.37
N GLU A 550 -27.37 -1.24 16.27
CA GLU A 550 -28.67 -1.91 16.16
C GLU A 550 -28.80 -3.06 17.17
N THR A 551 -27.76 -3.89 17.27
CA THR A 551 -27.70 -4.97 18.25
C THR A 551 -27.74 -4.43 19.69
N ARG A 552 -27.08 -3.31 19.98
CA ARG A 552 -27.20 -2.61 21.28
C ARG A 552 -28.63 -2.22 21.59
N ASN A 553 -29.33 -1.59 20.64
CA ASN A 553 -30.73 -1.20 20.82
C ASN A 553 -31.62 -2.41 21.13
N ARG A 554 -31.43 -3.53 20.43
CA ARG A 554 -32.15 -4.79 20.70
C ARG A 554 -31.87 -5.33 22.10
N VAL A 555 -30.61 -5.32 22.53
CA VAL A 555 -30.23 -5.77 23.88
C VAL A 555 -30.81 -4.88 24.97
N ILE A 556 -30.80 -3.55 24.80
CA ILE A 556 -31.39 -2.60 25.75
C ILE A 556 -32.90 -2.86 25.93
N MET A 557 -33.63 -3.03 24.83
CA MET A 557 -35.06 -3.37 24.90
C MET A 557 -35.31 -4.69 25.63
N LYS A 558 -34.47 -5.70 25.36
CA LYS A 558 -34.57 -7.02 25.99
C LYS A 558 -34.32 -6.96 27.51
N LEU A 559 -33.24 -6.30 27.93
CA LEU A 559 -32.95 -6.09 29.36
C LEU A 559 -34.06 -5.30 30.07
N GLY A 560 -34.64 -4.30 29.39
CA GLY A 560 -35.78 -3.55 29.90
C GLY A 560 -37.06 -4.38 30.05
N ALA A 561 -37.26 -5.42 29.23
CA ALA A 561 -38.38 -6.35 29.38
C ALA A 561 -38.20 -7.26 30.60
N TRP A 562 -36.99 -7.81 30.81
CA TRP A 562 -36.69 -8.66 31.96
C TRP A 562 -36.64 -7.91 33.30
N GLY A 563 -36.34 -6.61 33.29
CA GLY A 563 -36.40 -5.78 34.50
C GLY A 563 -37.81 -5.40 34.96
N ARG A 564 -38.85 -5.71 34.17
CA ARG A 564 -40.27 -5.37 34.45
C ARG A 564 -41.14 -6.56 34.87
N GLY A 565 -40.62 -7.78 34.81
CA GLY A 565 -41.26 -9.01 35.30
C GLY A 565 -40.55 -9.51 36.55
#